data_AF-A0A3D0XZB4-F1
#
_entry.id   AF-A0A3D0XZB4-F1
#
_cell.length_a   1.000
_cell.length_b   1.000
_cell.length_c   1.000
_cell.angle_alpha   90.00
_cell.angle_beta   90.00
_cell.angle_gamma   90.00
#
_symmetry.space_group_name_H-M   'P 1'
#
loop_
_entity.id
_entity.type
_entity.pdbx_description
1 polymer ?
#
loop_
_entity_poly.entity_id
_entity_poly.type
_entity_poly.pdbx_seq_one_letter_code
_entity_poly.pdbx_strand_id
1 'polypeptide(L)'
;MEKSKKSRESQIIKTSIIGILANIFLASFKAVIGMISNSIAIVLDAVNNLSDALSSIITIVGTKLAGKAPDKEHPYGHGRAEYLSAMLISVIILYAGTTSLIESIKKIINPEIPDYNTVSLIILIVAIVVKIVLGIYVQKVGKKVNSESLIDSGKDALMDSIISTSTLIAAIIFICFGISLEAWLGIIISAVIIKAGIE
;
A
#
# COMPACT_ATOMS: atom_id res chain seq x y z
N MET A 1 -7.91 -30.44 -17.49
CA MET A 1 -8.45 -29.11 -17.13
C MET A 1 -8.27 -28.77 -15.65
N GLU A 2 -8.57 -29.69 -14.72
CA GLU A 2 -8.53 -29.42 -13.26
C GLU A 2 -7.13 -29.11 -12.69
N LYS A 3 -6.08 -29.85 -13.12
CA LYS A 3 -4.67 -29.55 -12.74
C LYS A 3 -4.20 -28.14 -13.15
N SER A 4 -4.64 -27.65 -14.30
CA SER A 4 -4.30 -26.30 -14.80
C SER A 4 -4.98 -25.22 -13.96
N LYS A 5 -6.26 -25.42 -13.61
CA LYS A 5 -7.03 -24.50 -12.76
C LYS A 5 -6.46 -24.41 -11.34
N LYS A 6 -6.08 -25.55 -10.76
CA LYS A 6 -5.46 -25.64 -9.42
C LYS A 6 -4.06 -24.99 -9.39
N SER A 7 -3.29 -25.11 -10.48
CA SER A 7 -2.00 -24.43 -10.63
C SER A 7 -2.15 -22.91 -10.74
N ARG A 8 -3.18 -22.43 -11.45
CA ARG A 8 -3.50 -21.01 -11.59
C ARG A 8 -3.84 -20.36 -10.24
N GLU A 9 -4.79 -20.95 -9.50
CA GLU A 9 -5.20 -20.46 -8.18
C GLU A 9 -4.03 -20.42 -7.20
N SER A 10 -3.19 -21.47 -7.18
CA SER A 10 -2.01 -21.50 -6.31
C SER A 10 -1.01 -20.39 -6.65
N GLN A 11 -0.81 -20.07 -7.94
CA GLN A 11 0.05 -18.96 -8.35
C GLN A 11 -0.52 -17.61 -7.93
N ILE A 12 -1.84 -17.41 -8.03
CA ILE A 12 -2.49 -16.18 -7.58
C ILE A 12 -2.27 -15.98 -6.09
N ILE A 13 -2.62 -16.98 -5.27
CA ILE A 13 -2.49 -16.91 -3.81
C ILE A 13 -1.04 -16.69 -3.40
N LYS A 14 -0.08 -17.43 -3.97
CA LYS A 14 1.35 -17.25 -3.65
C LYS A 14 1.83 -15.83 -3.97
N THR A 15 1.42 -15.29 -5.12
CA THR A 15 1.83 -13.94 -5.55
C THR A 15 1.21 -12.87 -4.65
N SER A 16 -0.07 -13.00 -4.30
CA SER A 16 -0.73 -12.10 -3.35
C SER A 16 -0.07 -12.14 -1.97
N ILE A 17 0.31 -13.32 -1.47
CA ILE A 17 1.02 -13.45 -0.18
C ILE A 17 2.39 -12.76 -0.23
N ILE A 18 3.15 -12.92 -1.33
CA ILE A 18 4.43 -12.22 -1.51
C ILE A 18 4.21 -10.69 -1.47
N GLY A 19 3.18 -10.19 -2.17
CA GLY A 19 2.81 -8.78 -2.15
C GLY A 19 2.47 -8.26 -0.76
N ILE A 20 1.64 -9.00 -0.01
CA ILE A 20 1.27 -8.67 1.38
C ILE A 20 2.50 -8.60 2.27
N LEU A 21 3.36 -9.63 2.24
CA LEU A 21 4.54 -9.68 3.09
C LEU A 21 5.52 -8.54 2.75
N ALA A 22 5.70 -8.24 1.45
CA ALA A 22 6.52 -7.13 1.02
C ALA A 22 5.97 -5.78 1.52
N ASN A 23 4.65 -5.56 1.42
CA ASN A 23 4.01 -4.34 1.89
C ASN A 23 4.11 -4.18 3.41
N ILE A 24 3.87 -5.24 4.20
CA ILE A 24 4.04 -5.21 5.66
C ILE A 24 5.50 -4.90 6.04
N PHE A 25 6.44 -5.57 5.37
CA PHE A 25 7.86 -5.35 5.59
C PHE A 25 8.25 -3.90 5.30
N LEU A 26 7.87 -3.39 4.13
CA LEU A 26 8.16 -2.01 3.72
C LEU A 26 7.51 -0.99 4.65
N ALA A 27 6.24 -1.19 5.03
CA ALA A 27 5.54 -0.32 5.97
C ALA A 27 6.26 -0.26 7.32
N SER A 28 6.72 -1.41 7.83
CA SER A 28 7.46 -1.48 9.09
C SER A 28 8.77 -0.68 9.03
N PHE A 29 9.57 -0.88 7.98
CA PHE A 29 10.83 -0.16 7.81
C PHE A 29 10.60 1.35 7.61
N LYS A 30 9.69 1.73 6.71
CA LYS A 30 9.38 3.14 6.45
C LYS A 30 8.82 3.84 7.68
N ALA A 31 7.99 3.19 8.48
CA ALA A 31 7.45 3.79 9.71
C ALA A 31 8.58 4.14 10.70
N VAL A 32 9.51 3.21 10.93
CA VAL A 32 10.66 3.45 11.82
C VAL A 32 11.53 4.60 11.29
N ILE A 33 11.82 4.61 9.99
CA ILE A 33 12.67 5.64 9.38
C ILE A 33 11.98 6.99 9.36
N GLY A 34 10.70 7.03 9.01
CA GLY A 34 9.90 8.25 8.99
C GLY A 34 9.85 8.91 10.36
N MET A 35 9.72 8.12 11.43
CA MET A 35 9.80 8.64 12.81
C MET A 35 11.20 9.16 13.15
N ILE A 36 12.25 8.40 12.85
CA ILE A 36 13.64 8.81 13.16
C ILE A 36 14.03 10.09 12.39
N SER A 37 13.57 10.22 11.15
CA SER A 37 13.87 11.37 10.28
C SER A 37 12.88 12.53 10.42
N ASN A 38 11.88 12.42 11.31
CA ASN A 38 10.73 13.35 11.40
C ASN A 38 10.03 13.61 10.06
N SER A 39 10.17 12.68 9.11
CA SER A 39 9.69 12.81 7.74
C SER A 39 8.23 12.39 7.64
N ILE A 40 7.35 13.38 7.47
CA ILE A 40 5.91 13.11 7.34
C ILE A 40 5.63 12.35 6.04
N ALA A 41 6.33 12.65 4.96
CA ALA A 41 6.12 11.99 3.68
C ALA A 41 6.49 10.50 3.74
N ILE A 42 7.58 10.12 4.42
CA ILE A 42 7.96 8.71 4.60
C ILE A 42 6.96 8.00 5.51
N VAL A 43 6.47 8.64 6.58
CA VAL A 43 5.44 8.05 7.44
C VAL A 43 4.15 7.78 6.65
N LEU A 44 3.70 8.74 5.84
CA LEU A 44 2.49 8.58 5.04
C LEU A 44 2.62 7.50 3.96
N ASP A 45 3.80 7.39 3.36
CA ASP A 45 4.12 6.29 2.43
C ASP A 45 4.12 4.92 3.15
N ALA A 46 4.54 4.87 4.41
CA ALA A 46 4.41 3.68 5.25
C ALA A 46 2.94 3.31 5.52
N VAL A 47 2.11 4.30 5.83
CA VAL A 47 0.66 4.12 6.04
C VAL A 47 -0.02 3.62 4.77
N ASN A 48 0.34 4.16 3.60
CA ASN A 48 -0.17 3.68 2.31
C ASN A 48 0.15 2.19 2.10
N ASN A 49 1.40 1.79 2.29
CA ASN A 49 1.78 0.38 2.13
C ASN A 49 1.13 -0.55 3.16
N LEU A 50 0.89 -0.06 4.38
CA LEU A 50 0.13 -0.81 5.37
C LEU A 50 -1.33 -0.99 4.93
N SER A 51 -1.96 0.07 4.42
CA SER A 51 -3.31 0.01 3.85
C SER A 51 -3.39 -1.02 2.73
N ASP A 52 -2.45 -1.04 1.79
CA ASP A 52 -2.41 -2.04 0.71
C ASP A 52 -2.32 -3.49 1.21
N ALA A 53 -1.51 -3.71 2.25
CA ALA A 53 -1.38 -5.03 2.87
C ALA A 53 -2.69 -5.47 3.53
N LEU A 54 -3.32 -4.58 4.31
CA LEU A 54 -4.59 -4.86 4.98
C LEU A 54 -5.70 -5.11 3.97
N SER A 55 -5.81 -4.29 2.93
CA SER A 55 -6.75 -4.49 1.82
C SER A 55 -6.56 -5.86 1.19
N SER A 56 -5.32 -6.21 0.85
CA SER A 56 -5.01 -7.51 0.24
C SER A 56 -5.36 -8.69 1.17
N ILE A 57 -5.09 -8.60 2.47
CA ILE A 57 -5.45 -9.65 3.45
C ILE A 57 -6.96 -9.79 3.54
N ILE A 58 -7.67 -8.67 3.72
CA ILE A 58 -9.12 -8.68 3.90
C ILE A 58 -9.81 -9.14 2.62
N THR A 59 -9.32 -8.77 1.43
CA THR A 59 -9.81 -9.31 0.15
C THR A 59 -9.65 -10.83 0.10
N ILE A 60 -8.47 -11.37 0.43
CA ILE A 60 -8.24 -12.83 0.42
C ILE A 60 -9.20 -13.53 1.40
N VAL A 61 -9.36 -13.00 2.61
CA VAL A 61 -10.26 -13.56 3.63
C VAL A 61 -11.72 -13.45 3.19
N GLY A 62 -12.13 -12.28 2.70
CA GLY A 62 -13.47 -11.97 2.24
C GLY A 62 -13.90 -12.87 1.08
N THR A 63 -13.06 -13.02 0.06
CA THR A 63 -13.31 -13.94 -1.06
C THR A 63 -13.37 -15.39 -0.59
N LYS A 64 -12.50 -15.80 0.34
CA LYS A 64 -12.53 -17.17 0.89
C LYS A 64 -13.80 -17.46 1.70
N LEU A 65 -14.27 -16.49 2.47
CA LEU A 65 -15.52 -16.59 3.22
C LEU A 65 -16.72 -16.60 2.27
N ALA A 66 -16.76 -15.71 1.28
CA ALA A 66 -17.85 -15.63 0.30
C ALA A 66 -17.97 -16.89 -0.57
N GLY A 67 -16.85 -17.55 -0.88
CA GLY A 67 -16.81 -18.84 -1.57
C GLY A 67 -17.24 -20.06 -0.74
N LYS A 68 -17.56 -19.89 0.55
CA LYS A 68 -18.01 -20.99 1.41
C LYS A 68 -19.44 -21.39 1.06
N ALA A 69 -19.67 -22.70 0.93
CA ALA A 69 -20.99 -23.25 0.68
C ALA A 69 -21.99 -22.87 1.80
N PRO A 70 -23.30 -22.77 1.50
CA PRO A 70 -24.33 -22.49 2.50
C PRO A 70 -24.26 -23.48 3.67
N ASP A 71 -24.40 -22.97 4.89
CA ASP A 71 -24.45 -23.77 6.12
C ASP A 71 -25.76 -23.50 6.89
N LYS A 72 -25.98 -24.22 7.99
CA LYS A 72 -27.22 -24.10 8.78
C LYS A 72 -27.40 -22.70 9.39
N GLU A 73 -26.30 -21.98 9.66
CA GLU A 73 -26.34 -20.62 10.19
C GLU A 73 -26.54 -19.59 9.07
N HIS A 74 -26.10 -19.90 7.84
CA HIS A 74 -26.27 -19.06 6.65
C HIS A 74 -26.91 -19.85 5.49
N PRO A 75 -28.26 -20.05 5.53
CA PRO A 75 -28.99 -20.86 4.54
C PRO A 75 -28.88 -20.31 3.11
N TYR A 76 -28.63 -19.00 2.97
CA TYR A 76 -28.46 -18.30 1.70
C TYR A 76 -26.99 -18.17 1.25
N GLY A 77 -26.06 -18.80 1.97
CA GLY A 77 -24.62 -18.73 1.67
C GLY A 77 -23.92 -17.50 2.26
N HIS A 78 -22.60 -17.45 2.08
CA HIS A 78 -21.72 -16.43 2.67
C HIS A 78 -21.40 -15.27 1.72
N GLY A 79 -22.07 -15.15 0.57
CA GLY A 79 -21.76 -14.15 -0.46
C GLY A 79 -21.78 -12.68 0.01
N ARG A 80 -22.51 -12.37 1.10
CA ARG A 80 -22.50 -11.02 1.71
C ARG A 80 -21.20 -10.68 2.44
N ALA A 81 -20.39 -11.68 2.79
CA ALA A 81 -19.12 -11.48 3.48
C ALA A 81 -18.11 -10.70 2.64
N GLU A 82 -18.15 -10.82 1.31
CA GLU A 82 -17.29 -10.06 0.39
C GLU A 82 -17.61 -8.56 0.45
N TYR A 83 -18.89 -8.19 0.37
CA TYR A 83 -19.34 -6.80 0.48
C TYR A 83 -19.01 -6.18 1.84
N LEU A 84 -19.20 -6.92 2.93
CA LEU A 84 -18.85 -6.46 4.28
C LEU A 84 -17.33 -6.28 4.42
N SER A 85 -16.54 -7.17 3.83
CA SER A 85 -15.08 -7.08 3.84
C SER A 85 -14.60 -5.86 3.06
N ALA A 86 -15.15 -5.62 1.87
CA ALA A 86 -14.87 -4.43 1.07
C ALA A 86 -15.24 -3.13 1.80
N MET A 87 -16.42 -3.08 2.42
CA MET A 87 -16.85 -1.91 3.21
C MET A 87 -15.91 -1.64 4.39
N LEU A 88 -15.47 -2.67 5.10
CA LEU A 88 -14.50 -2.53 6.20
C LEU A 88 -13.15 -2.01 5.69
N ILE A 89 -12.67 -2.48 4.54
CA ILE A 89 -11.45 -1.98 3.90
C ILE A 89 -11.59 -0.49 3.61
N SER A 90 -12.65 -0.09 2.91
CA SER A 90 -12.88 1.32 2.54
C SER A 90 -12.87 2.23 3.77
N VAL A 91 -13.52 1.82 4.87
CA VAL A 91 -13.51 2.60 6.13
C VAL A 91 -12.10 2.74 6.71
N ILE A 92 -11.31 1.67 6.75
CA ILE A 92 -9.93 1.70 7.26
C ILE A 92 -9.05 2.62 6.40
N ILE A 93 -9.13 2.49 5.08
CA ILE A 93 -8.36 3.32 4.14
C ILE A 93 -8.76 4.79 4.27
N LEU A 94 -10.06 5.09 4.31
CA LEU A 94 -10.55 6.47 4.46
C LEU A 94 -10.09 7.08 5.78
N TYR A 95 -10.12 6.30 6.87
CA TYR A 95 -9.60 6.74 8.16
C TYR A 95 -8.10 7.04 8.08
N ALA A 96 -7.31 6.13 7.51
CA ALA A 96 -5.86 6.30 7.33
C ALA A 96 -5.52 7.50 6.44
N GLY A 97 -6.25 7.69 5.34
CA GLY A 97 -6.07 8.82 4.43
C GLY A 97 -6.47 10.15 5.06
N THR A 98 -7.59 10.21 5.79
CA THR A 98 -8.06 11.43 6.46
C THR A 98 -7.10 11.84 7.59
N THR A 99 -6.65 10.88 8.40
CA THR A 99 -5.67 11.14 9.46
C THR A 99 -4.33 11.62 8.88
N SER A 100 -3.87 11.01 7.79
CA SER A 100 -2.69 11.44 7.04
C SER A 100 -2.81 12.86 6.49
N LEU A 101 -3.99 13.23 5.99
CA LEU A 101 -4.27 14.59 5.49
C LEU A 101 -4.21 15.62 6.62
N ILE A 102 -4.86 15.33 7.75
CA ILE A 102 -4.84 16.19 8.94
C ILE A 102 -3.41 16.40 9.42
N GLU A 103 -2.62 15.34 9.48
CA GLU A 103 -1.22 15.42 9.93
C GLU A 103 -0.35 16.23 8.98
N SER A 104 -0.57 16.07 7.66
CA SER A 104 0.10 16.88 6.65
C SER A 104 -0.23 18.36 6.78
N ILE A 105 -1.51 18.71 7.01
CA ILE A 105 -1.95 20.10 7.24
C ILE A 105 -1.29 20.68 8.49
N LYS A 106 -1.23 19.91 9.59
CA LYS A 106 -0.55 20.36 10.82
C LYS A 106 0.93 20.65 10.57
N LYS A 107 1.62 19.81 9.79
CA LYS A 107 3.03 20.01 9.41
C LYS A 107 3.25 21.19 8.47
N ILE A 108 2.23 21.63 7.71
CA ILE A 108 2.31 22.90 6.96
C ILE A 108 2.22 24.09 7.90
N ILE A 109 1.31 24.04 8.88
CA ILE A 109 1.09 25.15 9.84
C ILE A 109 2.26 25.27 10.82
N ASN A 110 2.77 24.14 11.31
CA ASN A 110 3.93 24.03 12.19
C ASN A 110 4.99 23.17 11.50
N PRO A 111 5.86 23.77 10.66
CA PRO A 111 6.90 23.05 9.97
C PRO A 111 7.89 22.41 10.94
N GLU A 112 7.97 21.09 10.90
CA GLU A 112 9.10 20.37 11.49
C GLU A 112 10.18 20.21 10.44
N ILE A 113 11.43 20.35 10.89
CA ILE A 113 12.60 20.21 10.03
C ILE A 113 12.90 18.73 9.88
N PRO A 114 12.83 18.17 8.66
CA PRO A 114 13.15 16.77 8.43
C PRO A 114 14.66 16.55 8.65
N ASP A 115 15.02 15.48 9.35
CA ASP A 115 16.42 15.08 9.57
C ASP A 115 16.74 13.84 8.74
N TYR A 116 17.18 14.08 7.51
CA TYR A 116 17.58 13.01 6.59
C TYR A 116 19.04 12.62 6.81
N ASN A 117 19.27 11.59 7.60
CA ASN A 117 20.57 10.93 7.65
C ASN A 117 20.78 10.04 6.40
N THR A 118 22.04 9.78 6.02
CA THR A 118 22.44 8.94 4.89
C THR A 118 21.78 7.56 4.94
N VAL A 119 21.62 6.99 6.14
CA VAL A 119 20.96 5.70 6.35
C VAL A 119 19.49 5.74 5.91
N SER A 120 18.75 6.81 6.26
CA SER A 120 17.34 6.98 5.90
C SER A 120 17.17 7.04 4.37
N LEU A 121 18.07 7.75 3.67
CA LEU A 121 18.06 7.84 2.21
C LEU A 121 18.36 6.50 1.54
N ILE A 122 19.35 5.75 2.03
CA ILE A 122 19.69 4.42 1.50
C ILE A 122 18.48 3.49 1.60
N ILE A 123 17.82 3.47 2.76
CA ILE A 123 16.67 2.57 2.94
C ILE A 123 15.49 3.02 2.08
N LEU A 124 15.27 4.33 1.90
CA LEU A 124 14.24 4.82 0.98
C LEU A 124 14.51 4.38 -0.47
N ILE A 125 15.76 4.43 -0.92
CA ILE A 125 16.19 3.91 -2.23
C ILE A 125 15.91 2.41 -2.33
N VAL A 126 16.29 1.63 -1.31
CA VAL A 126 16.02 0.19 -1.26
C VAL A 126 14.53 -0.09 -1.34
N ALA A 127 13.70 0.67 -0.62
CA ALA A 127 12.24 0.53 -0.65
C ALA A 127 11.65 0.78 -2.05
N ILE A 128 12.14 1.81 -2.75
CA ILE A 128 11.75 2.10 -4.15
C ILE A 128 12.10 0.91 -5.05
N VAL A 129 13.33 0.40 -4.96
CA VAL A 129 13.77 -0.74 -5.78
C VAL A 129 12.92 -1.98 -5.51
N VAL A 130 12.64 -2.28 -4.24
CA VAL A 130 11.77 -3.40 -3.85
C VAL A 130 10.38 -3.24 -4.47
N LYS A 131 9.77 -2.05 -4.41
CA LYS A 131 8.45 -1.80 -5.02
C LYS A 131 8.46 -1.94 -6.54
N ILE A 132 9.49 -1.45 -7.22
CA ILE A 132 9.63 -1.62 -8.68
C ILE A 132 9.72 -3.10 -9.04
N VAL A 133 10.60 -3.84 -8.36
CA VAL A 133 10.79 -5.28 -8.61
C VAL A 133 9.51 -6.05 -8.32
N LEU A 134 8.84 -5.74 -7.19
CA LEU A 134 7.56 -6.34 -6.82
C LEU A 134 6.49 -6.05 -7.87
N GLY A 135 6.31 -4.79 -8.26
CA GLY A 135 5.30 -4.39 -9.23
C GLY A 135 5.48 -5.05 -10.59
N ILE A 136 6.72 -5.09 -11.10
CA ILE A 136 7.05 -5.81 -12.35
C ILE A 136 6.77 -7.30 -12.21
N TYR A 137 7.18 -7.92 -11.10
CA TYR A 137 6.97 -9.34 -10.85
C TYR A 137 5.48 -9.70 -10.78
N VAL A 138 4.72 -9.01 -9.93
CA VAL A 138 3.29 -9.23 -9.71
C VAL A 138 2.51 -9.01 -10.99
N GLN A 139 2.80 -7.94 -11.74
CA GLN A 139 2.13 -7.66 -13.02
C GLN A 139 2.45 -8.73 -14.08
N LYS A 140 3.71 -9.20 -14.16
CA LYS A 140 4.09 -10.29 -15.07
C LYS A 140 3.35 -11.58 -14.75
N VAL A 141 3.24 -11.94 -13.47
CA VAL A 141 2.48 -13.12 -13.05
C VAL A 141 1.00 -12.93 -13.34
N GLY A 142 0.42 -11.76 -13.02
CA GLY A 142 -0.98 -11.43 -13.29
C GLY A 142 -1.36 -11.60 -14.75
N LYS A 143 -0.53 -11.10 -15.68
CA LYS A 143 -0.69 -11.31 -17.13
C LYS A 143 -0.61 -12.79 -17.50
N LYS A 144 0.34 -13.54 -16.94
CA LYS A 144 0.50 -14.99 -17.20
C LYS A 144 -0.69 -15.83 -16.76
N VAL A 145 -1.35 -15.45 -15.66
CA VAL A 145 -2.50 -16.17 -15.10
C VAL A 145 -3.85 -15.53 -15.45
N ASN A 146 -3.87 -14.50 -16.31
CA ASN A 146 -5.06 -13.70 -16.64
C ASN A 146 -5.85 -13.30 -15.38
N SER A 147 -5.17 -12.66 -14.42
CA SER A 147 -5.79 -12.11 -13.20
C SER A 147 -5.68 -10.60 -13.22
N GLU A 148 -6.81 -9.92 -13.42
CA GLU A 148 -6.89 -8.45 -13.39
C GLU A 148 -6.47 -7.91 -12.02
N SER A 149 -6.94 -8.52 -10.93
CA SER A 149 -6.53 -8.19 -9.57
C SER A 149 -5.00 -8.16 -9.39
N LEU A 150 -4.26 -9.17 -9.87
CA LEU A 150 -2.79 -9.14 -9.80
C LEU A 150 -2.18 -8.10 -10.74
N ILE A 151 -2.76 -7.87 -11.91
CA ILE A 151 -2.27 -6.83 -12.83
C ILE A 151 -2.37 -5.46 -12.16
N ASP A 152 -3.49 -5.20 -11.49
CA ASP A 152 -3.77 -3.94 -10.80
C ASP A 152 -2.90 -3.80 -9.55
N SER A 153 -2.79 -4.83 -8.70
CA SER A 153 -1.82 -4.81 -7.58
C SER A 153 -0.37 -4.57 -8.03
N GLY A 154 0.00 -5.07 -9.22
CA GLY A 154 1.30 -4.79 -9.81
C GLY A 154 1.45 -3.33 -10.27
N LYS A 155 0.40 -2.70 -10.79
CA LYS A 155 0.39 -1.26 -11.13
C LYS A 155 0.43 -0.41 -9.86
N ASP A 156 -0.30 -0.79 -8.82
CA ASP A 156 -0.33 -0.08 -7.54
C ASP A 156 1.06 -0.06 -6.92
N ALA A 157 1.74 -1.21 -6.88
CA ALA A 157 3.13 -1.28 -6.39
C ALA A 157 4.11 -0.41 -7.22
N LEU A 158 3.88 -0.24 -8.53
CA LEU A 158 4.66 0.69 -9.36
C LEU A 158 4.30 2.14 -9.05
N MET A 159 3.03 2.47 -8.84
CA MET A 159 2.58 3.80 -8.46
C MET A 159 3.16 4.21 -7.09
N ASP A 160 3.19 3.28 -6.14
CA ASP A 160 3.83 3.48 -4.84
C ASP A 160 5.32 3.77 -4.99
N SER A 161 6.00 3.10 -5.94
CA SER A 161 7.42 3.40 -6.20
C SER A 161 7.61 4.83 -6.72
N ILE A 162 6.66 5.37 -7.49
CA ILE A 162 6.67 6.77 -7.95
C ILE A 162 6.44 7.71 -6.78
N ILE A 163 5.52 7.38 -5.87
CA ILE A 163 5.29 8.15 -4.63
C ILE A 163 6.57 8.17 -3.78
N SER A 164 7.15 7.00 -3.48
CA SER A 164 8.40 6.90 -2.72
C SER A 164 9.56 7.65 -3.40
N THR A 165 9.64 7.61 -4.73
CA THR A 165 10.64 8.36 -5.50
C THR A 165 10.42 9.86 -5.40
N SER A 166 9.17 10.32 -5.41
CA SER A 166 8.83 11.74 -5.20
C SER A 166 9.25 12.20 -3.81
N THR A 167 9.07 11.35 -2.79
CA THR A 167 9.57 11.59 -1.42
C THR A 167 11.09 11.70 -1.38
N LEU A 168 11.80 10.82 -2.09
CA LEU A 168 13.25 10.88 -2.18
C LEU A 168 13.74 12.17 -2.86
N ILE A 169 13.08 12.58 -3.95
CA ILE A 169 13.39 13.85 -4.64
C ILE A 169 13.14 15.05 -3.71
N ALA A 170 12.03 15.05 -2.97
CA ALA A 170 11.74 16.09 -1.98
C ALA A 170 12.81 16.14 -0.88
N ALA A 171 13.29 14.99 -0.41
CA ALA A 171 14.39 14.92 0.55
C ALA A 171 15.70 15.50 0.00
N ILE A 172 16.05 15.18 -1.25
CA ILE A 172 17.25 15.74 -1.91
C ILE A 172 17.14 17.25 -2.08
N ILE A 173 15.98 17.76 -2.51
CA ILE A 173 15.73 19.21 -2.62
C ILE A 173 15.90 19.89 -1.26
N PHE A 174 15.38 19.28 -0.19
CA PHE A 174 15.54 19.81 1.16
C PHE A 174 17.02 19.86 1.58
N ILE A 175 17.80 18.80 1.34
CA ILE A 175 19.23 18.76 1.69
C ILE A 175 20.03 19.80 0.90
N CYS A 176 19.74 20.01 -0.38
CA CYS A 176 20.50 20.92 -1.23
C CYS A 176 20.10 22.40 -1.06
N PHE A 177 18.81 22.68 -0.86
CA PHE A 177 18.24 24.04 -0.92
C PHE A 177 17.58 24.50 0.39
N GLY A 178 17.40 23.61 1.37
CA GLY A 178 16.71 23.90 2.64
C GLY A 178 15.19 24.07 2.52
N ILE A 179 14.60 23.76 1.35
CA ILE A 179 13.17 23.94 1.08
C ILE A 179 12.43 22.65 1.44
N SER A 180 11.52 22.72 2.43
CA SER A 180 10.71 21.57 2.83
C SER A 180 9.47 21.45 1.94
N LEU A 181 9.43 20.39 1.13
CA LEU A 181 8.28 20.02 0.29
C LEU A 181 7.45 18.88 0.89
N GLU A 182 7.86 18.36 2.04
CA GLU A 182 7.29 17.13 2.60
C GLU A 182 5.81 17.23 2.93
N ALA A 183 5.40 18.31 3.59
CA ALA A 183 4.02 18.43 4.04
C ALA A 183 3.05 18.61 2.86
N TRP A 184 3.50 19.25 1.79
CA TRP A 184 2.77 19.33 0.52
C TRP A 184 2.67 17.98 -0.17
N LEU A 185 3.77 17.21 -0.19
CA LEU A 185 3.77 15.85 -0.71
C LEU A 185 2.85 14.95 0.13
N GLY A 186 2.83 15.13 1.45
CA GLY A 186 1.93 14.45 2.36
C GLY A 186 0.45 14.67 2.03
N ILE A 187 0.06 15.90 1.67
CA ILE A 187 -1.30 16.17 1.15
C ILE A 187 -1.57 15.33 -0.10
N ILE A 188 -0.64 15.30 -1.06
CA ILE A 188 -0.83 14.54 -2.31
C ILE A 188 -0.97 13.04 -2.02
N ILE A 189 -0.11 12.48 -1.16
CA ILE A 189 -0.16 11.07 -0.77
C ILE A 189 -1.49 10.76 -0.07
N SER A 190 -1.90 11.61 0.87
CA SER A 190 -3.17 11.42 1.58
C SER A 190 -4.39 11.48 0.65
N ALA A 191 -4.37 12.34 -0.37
CA ALA A 191 -5.42 12.40 -1.38
C ALA A 191 -5.48 11.13 -2.24
N VAL A 192 -4.32 10.54 -2.57
CA VAL A 192 -4.25 9.24 -3.26
C VAL A 192 -4.86 8.14 -2.40
N ILE A 193 -4.51 8.09 -1.10
CA ILE A 193 -5.08 7.11 -0.15
C ILE A 193 -6.60 7.28 -0.04
N ILE A 194 -7.09 8.51 0.15
CA ILE A 194 -8.53 8.79 0.25
C ILE A 194 -9.25 8.36 -1.02
N LYS A 195 -8.70 8.68 -2.19
CA LYS A 195 -9.27 8.27 -3.48
C LYS A 195 -9.38 6.75 -3.57
N ALA A 196 -8.33 6.02 -3.19
CA ALA A 196 -8.33 4.56 -3.18
C ALA A 196 -9.35 3.95 -2.20
N GLY A 197 -9.76 4.68 -1.16
CA GLY A 197 -10.81 4.23 -0.24
C GLY A 197 -12.24 4.48 -0.74
N ILE A 198 -12.43 5.33 -1.75
CA ILE A 198 -13.74 5.70 -2.33
C ILE A 198 -14.05 4.86 -3.57
N GLU A 199 -13.03 4.45 -4.32
CA GLU A 199 -13.13 3.54 -5.46
C GLU A 199 -13.45 2.10 -5.03
#